data_AF-A0AAD5S0I1-F1
#
_entry.id   AF-A0AAD5S0I1-F1
#
_cell.length_a   1.000
_cell.length_b   1.000
_cell.length_c   1.000
_cell.angle_alpha   90.00
_cell.angle_beta   90.00
_cell.angle_gamma   90.00
#
_symmetry.space_group_name_H-M   'P 1'
#
loop_
_entity.id
_entity.type
_entity.pdbx_description
1 polymer ?
#
loop_
_entity_poly.entity_id
_entity_poly.type
_entity_poly.pdbx_seq_one_letter_code
_entity_poly.pdbx_strand_id
1 'polypeptide(L)'
;MAINTLEVSQPAHHFCSNVECIESLSTPFPETPAKYDRGYNILGRALKDDNDALYTKRTQNANQFVAFYVSAAGSADANAFVSDGLIRSYGEVVWDVLGDGRPPSTYKNSLIRCIAALGHVYMAQAPLFLSWIFDRLNSNGGSETELKFWILAALREFLSPTSPQMDVARSELLVTGILSNLQIFLDNMESHGCLPKVLDILLIVAERYPGIFDDAFKDVVDLVVGWSIDASVPKATQSLIFDFFRRLWTQWANHLDFGMELLRHLITDFEELVGVRREPGQPEEGAIELDSPTSGGKVPGNVVTLFRVYQSILCSICYEGFPQGNANVESDVQMEEGAKRELHHLVPWTLRLMYVVSHRFDDKGWFALVPETIKFLSRALRDHFVEYQEEAVKAYQVELEWHLDEFEDK
;
A
#
# COMPACT_ATOMS: atom_id res chain seq x y z
N MET A 1 0.24 25.37 7.56
CA MET A 1 -0.94 26.24 7.74
C MET A 1 -1.83 25.98 6.55
N ALA A 2 -2.95 25.29 6.79
CA ALA A 2 -4.06 24.97 5.88
C ALA A 2 -3.72 24.66 4.40
N ILE A 3 -3.52 23.38 4.07
CA ILE A 3 -3.74 22.88 2.71
C ILE A 3 -5.25 22.79 2.54
N ASN A 4 -5.78 23.43 1.50
CA ASN A 4 -7.18 23.37 1.14
C ASN A 4 -7.57 21.92 0.87
N THR A 5 -8.50 21.43 1.68
CA THR A 5 -9.28 20.22 1.50
C THR A 5 -9.79 20.11 0.06
N LEU A 6 -9.32 19.09 -0.64
CA LEU A 6 -9.97 18.54 -1.84
C LEU A 6 -11.41 18.20 -1.45
N GLU A 7 -12.38 18.99 -1.91
CA GLU A 7 -13.79 18.62 -1.89
C GLU A 7 -13.99 17.46 -2.89
N VAL A 8 -13.82 16.24 -2.37
CA VAL A 8 -14.27 15.03 -3.04
C VAL A 8 -15.80 15.04 -2.98
N SER A 9 -16.42 15.20 -4.15
CA SER A 9 -17.85 14.99 -4.33
C SER A 9 -18.17 13.53 -4.02
N GLN A 10 -18.69 13.28 -2.82
CA GLN A 10 -19.20 11.97 -2.41
C GLN A 10 -20.44 11.59 -3.22
N PRO A 11 -20.46 10.48 -3.97
CA PRO A 11 -21.72 9.77 -4.19
C PRO A 11 -22.07 9.06 -2.88
N ALA A 12 -23.17 9.46 -2.27
CA ALA A 12 -23.75 8.83 -1.08
C ALA A 12 -24.13 7.38 -1.38
N HIS A 13 -23.18 6.45 -1.25
CA HIS A 13 -23.47 5.05 -1.06
C HIS A 13 -23.80 4.85 0.42
N HIS A 14 -25.09 4.98 0.73
CA HIS A 14 -25.67 4.41 1.94
C HIS A 14 -25.40 2.90 1.95
N PHE A 15 -24.27 2.49 2.54
CA PHE A 15 -24.12 1.14 3.03
C PHE A 15 -25.09 1.00 4.20
N CYS A 16 -26.18 0.30 3.95
CA CYS A 16 -27.17 -0.06 4.95
C CYS A 16 -26.43 -0.68 6.13
N SER A 17 -26.54 -0.05 7.31
CA SER A 17 -26.08 -0.59 8.57
C SER A 17 -26.82 -1.90 8.84
N ASN A 18 -26.24 -3.03 8.42
CA ASN A 18 -26.75 -4.38 8.69
C ASN A 18 -26.58 -4.77 10.19
N VAL A 19 -26.63 -3.80 11.10
CA VAL A 19 -26.72 -4.04 12.54
C VAL A 19 -28.06 -4.73 12.88
N GLU A 20 -29.12 -4.48 12.12
CA GLU A 20 -30.44 -5.10 12.33
C GLU A 20 -30.52 -6.58 11.92
N CYS A 21 -29.58 -7.10 11.11
CA CYS A 21 -29.53 -8.54 10.82
C CYS A 21 -28.81 -9.35 11.91
N ILE A 22 -27.93 -8.73 12.70
CA ILE A 22 -27.11 -9.43 13.71
C ILE A 22 -27.94 -9.77 14.96
N GLU A 23 -28.90 -8.93 15.35
CA GLU A 23 -29.76 -9.19 16.51
C GLU A 23 -30.69 -10.40 16.32
N SER A 24 -30.99 -10.78 15.07
CA SER A 24 -31.85 -11.91 14.74
C SER A 24 -31.19 -13.30 14.87
N LEU A 25 -29.87 -13.36 15.11
CA LEU A 25 -29.12 -14.61 15.35
C LEU A 25 -28.97 -14.96 16.84
N SER A 26 -29.71 -14.28 17.71
CA SER A 26 -29.78 -14.52 19.16
C SER A 26 -30.59 -15.78 19.51
N THR A 27 -30.29 -16.92 18.89
CA THR A 27 -30.80 -18.21 19.38
C THR A 27 -29.92 -18.68 20.53
N PRO A 28 -30.48 -19.11 21.68
CA PRO A 28 -29.69 -19.71 22.75
C PRO A 28 -29.00 -20.97 22.22
N PHE A 29 -27.68 -21.04 22.42
CA PHE A 29 -26.85 -22.12 21.92
C PHE A 29 -27.27 -23.47 22.52
N PRO A 30 -27.31 -24.55 21.71
CA PRO A 30 -27.29 -25.89 22.27
C PRO A 30 -25.97 -26.09 23.01
N GLU A 31 -26.02 -26.63 24.23
CA GLU A 31 -24.84 -27.05 25.02
C GLU A 31 -23.82 -27.71 24.10
N THR A 32 -22.56 -27.23 24.12
CA THR A 32 -21.45 -27.77 23.31
C THR A 32 -21.48 -29.29 23.32
N PRO A 33 -21.88 -29.96 22.23
CA PRO A 33 -21.84 -31.41 22.16
C PRO A 33 -20.41 -31.88 22.41
N ALA A 34 -20.23 -32.89 23.28
CA ALA A 34 -18.95 -33.55 23.58
C ALA A 34 -18.16 -34.05 22.35
N LYS A 35 -18.76 -33.95 21.15
CA LYS A 35 -18.20 -34.33 19.86
C LYS A 35 -17.29 -33.25 19.24
N TYR A 36 -17.43 -31.98 19.63
CA TYR A 36 -16.58 -30.89 19.12
C TYR A 36 -15.28 -30.68 19.93
N ASP A 37 -15.05 -31.52 20.93
CA ASP A 37 -13.94 -31.39 21.89
C ASP A 37 -12.56 -31.38 21.26
N ARG A 38 -12.33 -32.06 20.13
CA ARG A 38 -10.97 -32.25 19.63
C ARG A 38 -10.31 -30.94 19.17
N GLY A 39 -10.99 -30.13 18.37
CA GLY A 39 -10.47 -28.83 17.93
C GLY A 39 -10.25 -27.87 19.11
N TYR A 40 -11.24 -27.80 20.02
CA TYR A 40 -11.18 -26.99 21.23
C TYR A 40 -10.03 -27.39 22.16
N ASN A 41 -9.79 -28.69 22.32
CA ASN A 41 -8.73 -29.21 23.17
C ASN A 41 -7.34 -28.93 22.56
N ILE A 42 -7.16 -29.14 21.26
CA ILE A 42 -5.86 -28.89 20.62
C ILE A 42 -5.54 -27.38 20.64
N LEU A 43 -6.49 -26.52 20.26
CA LEU A 43 -6.30 -25.07 20.29
C LEU A 43 -6.13 -24.54 21.72
N GLY A 44 -6.92 -25.06 22.67
CA GLY A 44 -6.78 -24.74 24.09
C GLY A 44 -5.38 -25.05 24.62
N ARG A 45 -4.79 -26.20 24.26
CA ARG A 45 -3.41 -26.56 24.61
C ARG A 45 -2.36 -25.72 23.88
N ALA A 46 -2.66 -25.25 22.68
CA ALA A 46 -1.80 -24.28 22.01
C ALA A 46 -1.77 -22.96 22.78
N LEU A 47 -2.90 -22.52 23.34
CA LEU A 47 -3.04 -21.20 23.96
C LEU A 47 -2.75 -21.15 25.46
N LYS A 48 -3.04 -22.21 26.24
CA LYS A 48 -3.08 -22.17 27.71
C LYS A 48 -2.12 -23.16 28.40
N ASP A 49 -1.00 -23.52 27.77
CA ASP A 49 0.02 -24.37 28.42
C ASP A 49 1.00 -23.52 29.24
N ASP A 50 0.66 -23.31 30.52
CA ASP A 50 1.45 -22.50 31.48
C ASP A 50 2.81 -23.12 31.81
N ASN A 51 3.02 -24.41 31.48
CA ASN A 51 4.26 -25.14 31.77
C ASN A 51 5.22 -25.23 30.56
N ASP A 52 5.02 -24.38 29.55
CA ASP A 52 5.83 -24.34 28.32
C ASP A 52 6.55 -22.99 28.15
N ALA A 53 7.54 -22.73 29.02
CA ALA A 53 8.32 -21.50 29.01
C ALA A 53 9.06 -21.24 27.68
N LEU A 54 9.35 -22.29 26.91
CA LEU A 54 10.01 -22.21 25.60
C LEU A 54 9.04 -22.22 24.42
N TYR A 55 7.72 -22.24 24.67
CA TYR A 55 6.66 -22.27 23.65
C TYR A 55 6.76 -23.43 22.65
N THR A 56 7.54 -24.47 22.95
CA THR A 56 7.80 -25.57 22.01
C THR A 56 6.57 -26.47 21.86
N LYS A 57 5.92 -26.81 22.98
CA LYS A 57 4.69 -27.61 22.97
C LYS A 57 3.53 -26.81 22.39
N ARG A 58 3.41 -25.54 22.77
CA ARG A 58 2.39 -24.62 22.25
C ARG A 58 2.50 -24.46 20.73
N THR A 59 3.71 -24.32 20.21
CA THR A 59 3.98 -24.29 18.76
C THR A 59 3.60 -25.61 18.07
N GLN A 60 3.96 -26.75 18.66
CA GLN A 60 3.57 -28.07 18.13
C GLN A 60 2.04 -28.26 18.12
N ASN A 61 1.36 -27.89 19.20
CA ASN A 61 -0.10 -27.96 19.31
C ASN A 61 -0.79 -27.03 18.30
N ALA A 62 -0.28 -25.81 18.09
CA ALA A 62 -0.79 -24.90 17.07
C ALA A 62 -0.66 -25.50 15.66
N ASN A 63 0.51 -26.05 15.31
CA ASN A 63 0.68 -26.72 14.02
C ASN A 63 -0.19 -27.98 13.88
N GLN A 64 -0.38 -28.73 14.97
CA GLN A 64 -1.29 -29.88 15.00
C GLN A 64 -2.75 -29.43 14.79
N PHE A 65 -3.16 -28.31 15.38
CA PHE A 65 -4.47 -27.73 15.17
C PHE A 65 -4.68 -27.40 13.69
N VAL A 66 -3.75 -26.68 13.06
CA VAL A 66 -3.84 -26.34 11.63
C VAL A 66 -4.00 -27.59 10.77
N ALA A 67 -3.14 -28.59 10.97
CA ALA A 67 -3.19 -29.84 10.20
C ALA A 67 -4.52 -30.56 10.37
N PHE A 68 -5.00 -30.68 11.61
CA PHE A 68 -6.29 -31.29 11.91
C PHE A 68 -7.44 -30.51 11.27
N TYR A 69 -7.50 -29.21 11.50
CA TYR A 69 -8.64 -28.37 11.13
C TYR A 69 -8.80 -28.23 9.62
N VAL A 70 -7.68 -28.08 8.90
CA VAL A 70 -7.68 -28.08 7.43
C VAL A 70 -8.11 -29.44 6.88
N SER A 71 -7.61 -30.55 7.44
CA SER A 71 -7.98 -31.90 6.99
C SER A 71 -9.45 -32.26 7.26
N ALA A 72 -10.05 -31.63 8.26
CA ALA A 72 -11.43 -31.85 8.68
C ALA A 72 -12.41 -30.84 8.05
N ALA A 73 -11.96 -29.93 7.18
CA ALA A 73 -12.78 -28.86 6.63
C ALA A 73 -14.07 -29.38 5.96
N GLY A 74 -15.21 -28.80 6.34
CA GLY A 74 -16.54 -29.22 5.86
C GLY A 74 -17.15 -30.40 6.63
N SER A 75 -16.43 -30.99 7.58
CA SER A 75 -16.96 -32.04 8.46
C SER A 75 -17.68 -31.48 9.68
N ALA A 76 -18.24 -32.36 10.51
CA ALA A 76 -18.76 -31.98 11.81
C ALA A 76 -17.69 -31.36 12.72
N ASP A 77 -16.42 -31.73 12.56
CA ASP A 77 -15.33 -31.29 13.44
C ASP A 77 -14.69 -29.95 13.02
N ALA A 78 -14.90 -29.51 11.76
CA ALA A 78 -14.43 -28.22 11.27
C ALA A 78 -15.42 -27.67 10.23
N ASN A 79 -16.28 -26.77 10.70
CA ASN A 79 -17.26 -26.03 9.91
C ASN A 79 -17.44 -24.63 10.51
N ALA A 80 -18.23 -23.78 9.84
CA ALA A 80 -18.45 -22.41 10.27
C ALA A 80 -18.94 -22.29 11.73
N PHE A 81 -19.85 -23.17 12.18
CA PHE A 81 -20.35 -23.14 13.56
C PHE A 81 -19.26 -23.48 14.59
N VAL A 82 -18.43 -24.49 14.30
CA VAL A 82 -17.30 -24.85 15.18
C VAL A 82 -16.27 -23.73 15.24
N SER A 83 -15.94 -23.14 14.09
CA SER A 83 -15.05 -21.98 14.00
C SER A 83 -15.60 -20.79 14.80
N ASP A 84 -16.91 -20.50 14.74
CA ASP A 84 -17.56 -19.42 15.51
C ASP A 84 -17.33 -19.62 17.01
N GLY A 85 -17.63 -20.81 17.51
CA GLY A 85 -17.47 -21.10 18.92
C GLY A 85 -16.00 -21.09 19.37
N LEU A 86 -15.05 -21.52 18.51
CA LEU A 86 -13.61 -21.42 18.80
C LEU A 86 -13.16 -19.96 18.88
N ILE A 87 -13.60 -19.11 17.94
CA ILE A 87 -13.33 -17.66 17.92
C ILE A 87 -13.88 -17.01 19.19
N ARG A 88 -15.14 -17.29 19.57
CA ARG A 88 -15.74 -16.74 20.79
C ARG A 88 -15.05 -17.22 22.07
N SER A 89 -14.61 -18.48 22.10
CA SER A 89 -14.00 -19.09 23.30
C SER A 89 -12.55 -18.68 23.53
N TYR A 90 -11.81 -18.45 22.44
CA TYR A 90 -10.36 -18.26 22.49
C TYR A 90 -9.88 -16.94 21.86
N GLY A 91 -10.75 -16.16 21.22
CA GLY A 91 -10.37 -14.97 20.45
C GLY A 91 -9.61 -13.93 21.26
N GLU A 92 -10.11 -13.57 22.44
CA GLU A 92 -9.40 -12.63 23.33
C GLU A 92 -8.05 -13.17 23.77
N VAL A 93 -7.95 -14.48 24.06
CA VAL A 93 -6.67 -15.11 24.43
C VAL A 93 -5.68 -15.07 23.27
N VAL A 94 -6.15 -15.20 22.03
CA VAL A 94 -5.31 -15.05 20.83
C VAL A 94 -4.79 -13.62 20.72
N TRP A 95 -5.65 -12.61 20.90
CA TRP A 95 -5.25 -11.20 20.88
C TRP A 95 -4.25 -10.85 21.97
N ASP A 96 -4.48 -11.31 23.20
CA ASP A 96 -3.54 -11.14 24.31
C ASP A 96 -2.16 -11.73 23.98
N VAL A 97 -2.13 -12.94 23.43
CA VAL A 97 -0.87 -13.62 23.07
C VAL A 97 -0.14 -12.93 21.91
N LEU A 98 -0.87 -12.40 20.92
CA LEU A 98 -0.26 -11.68 19.80
C LEU A 98 0.25 -10.29 20.20
N GLY A 99 -0.44 -9.62 21.13
CA GLY A 99 -0.02 -8.33 21.68
C GLY A 99 1.09 -8.42 22.73
N ASP A 100 1.28 -9.58 23.37
CA ASP A 100 2.34 -9.80 24.35
C ASP A 100 3.71 -9.93 23.67
N GLY A 101 4.73 -9.22 24.14
CA GLY A 101 6.10 -9.32 23.61
C GLY A 101 6.89 -10.55 24.06
N ARG A 102 6.39 -11.33 25.03
CA ARG A 102 7.06 -12.54 25.56
C ARG A 102 7.09 -13.73 24.58
N PRO A 103 5.99 -14.08 23.88
CA PRO A 103 5.98 -15.23 22.99
C PRO A 103 6.88 -15.02 21.76
N PRO A 104 7.68 -16.02 21.36
CA PRO A 104 8.59 -15.90 20.22
C PRO A 104 7.81 -15.83 18.91
N SER A 105 8.39 -15.15 17.90
CA SER A 105 7.79 -15.01 16.57
C SER A 105 7.46 -16.35 15.92
N THR A 106 8.23 -17.42 16.18
CA THR A 106 7.94 -18.77 15.66
C THR A 106 6.58 -19.29 16.13
N TYR A 107 6.25 -19.08 17.40
CA TYR A 107 4.97 -19.46 17.96
C TYR A 107 3.83 -18.57 17.45
N LYS A 108 4.04 -17.24 17.42
CA LYS A 108 3.06 -16.30 16.84
C LYS A 108 2.76 -16.64 15.37
N ASN A 109 3.77 -17.04 14.59
CA ASN A 109 3.61 -17.54 13.22
C ASN A 109 2.75 -18.82 13.14
N SER A 110 2.84 -19.73 14.11
CA SER A 110 1.94 -20.88 14.17
C SER A 110 0.50 -20.47 14.52
N LEU A 111 0.31 -19.43 15.35
CA LEU A 111 -1.03 -18.93 15.69
C LEU A 111 -1.70 -18.20 14.52
N ILE A 112 -0.99 -17.37 13.76
CA ILE A 112 -1.58 -16.73 12.57
C ILE A 112 -2.07 -17.77 11.56
N ARG A 113 -1.40 -18.92 11.46
CA ARG A 113 -1.85 -20.06 10.63
C ARG A 113 -3.11 -20.71 11.19
N CYS A 114 -3.27 -20.78 12.52
CA CYS A 114 -4.53 -21.21 13.13
C CYS A 114 -5.68 -20.25 12.77
N ILE A 115 -5.45 -18.93 12.85
CA ILE A 115 -6.44 -17.91 12.48
C ILE A 115 -6.84 -18.03 11.01
N ALA A 116 -5.86 -18.16 10.11
CA ALA A 116 -6.11 -18.38 8.70
C ALA A 116 -6.95 -19.65 8.47
N ALA A 117 -6.54 -20.79 9.08
CA ALA A 117 -7.27 -22.06 8.97
C ALA A 117 -8.72 -21.95 9.46
N LEU A 118 -8.96 -21.22 10.56
CA LEU A 118 -10.31 -20.92 11.05
C LEU A 118 -11.10 -20.13 10.00
N GLY A 119 -10.52 -19.06 9.45
CA GLY A 119 -11.13 -18.23 8.41
C GLY A 119 -11.50 -19.00 7.15
N HIS A 120 -10.63 -19.89 6.66
CA HIS A 120 -10.90 -20.71 5.47
C HIS A 120 -12.09 -21.64 5.64
N VAL A 121 -12.28 -22.19 6.85
CA VAL A 121 -13.44 -23.03 7.17
C VAL A 121 -14.70 -22.18 7.41
N TYR A 122 -14.51 -20.91 7.79
CA TYR A 122 -15.57 -19.96 8.12
C TYR A 122 -16.15 -19.22 6.91
N MET A 123 -15.72 -19.54 5.67
CA MET A 123 -16.07 -18.81 4.45
C MET A 123 -17.59 -18.65 4.19
N ALA A 124 -18.43 -19.56 4.70
CA ALA A 124 -19.89 -19.41 4.61
C ALA A 124 -20.47 -18.28 5.50
N GLN A 125 -19.70 -17.83 6.50
CA GLN A 125 -20.03 -16.75 7.43
C GLN A 125 -18.92 -15.68 7.44
N ALA A 126 -18.24 -15.49 6.30
CA ALA A 126 -17.15 -14.54 6.11
C ALA A 126 -17.31 -13.17 6.81
N PRO A 127 -18.50 -12.51 6.81
CA PRO A 127 -18.68 -11.22 7.47
C PRO A 127 -18.35 -11.23 8.98
N LEU A 128 -18.70 -12.29 9.70
CA LEU A 128 -18.44 -12.38 11.14
C LEU A 128 -16.93 -12.54 11.45
N PHE A 129 -16.21 -13.27 10.59
CA PHE A 129 -14.75 -13.40 10.71
C PHE A 129 -14.04 -12.09 10.38
N LEU A 130 -14.50 -11.39 9.34
CA LEU A 130 -13.98 -10.08 9.00
C LEU A 130 -14.24 -9.06 10.11
N SER A 131 -15.45 -9.04 10.69
CA SER A 131 -15.75 -8.21 11.87
C SER A 131 -14.77 -8.51 13.00
N TRP A 132 -14.59 -9.78 13.37
CA TRP A 132 -13.67 -10.17 14.44
C TRP A 132 -12.22 -9.69 14.21
N ILE A 133 -11.73 -9.76 12.98
CA ILE A 133 -10.37 -9.30 12.61
C ILE A 133 -10.29 -7.76 12.58
N PHE A 134 -11.22 -7.09 11.92
CA PHE A 134 -11.15 -5.66 11.67
C PHE A 134 -11.64 -4.80 12.85
N ASP A 135 -12.57 -5.28 13.67
CA ASP A 135 -12.94 -4.63 14.93
C ASP A 135 -11.72 -4.51 15.84
N ARG A 136 -10.85 -5.54 15.83
CA ARG A 136 -9.58 -5.51 16.57
C ARG A 136 -8.49 -4.73 15.86
N LEU A 137 -8.40 -4.77 14.53
CA LEU A 137 -7.39 -4.00 13.80
C LEU A 137 -7.63 -2.48 13.94
N ASN A 138 -8.90 -2.07 13.89
CA ASN A 138 -9.34 -0.68 13.91
C ASN A 138 -9.58 -0.14 15.33
N SER A 139 -9.31 -0.91 16.40
CA SER A 139 -9.42 -0.40 17.76
C SER A 139 -8.40 0.71 18.05
N ASN A 140 -8.86 1.75 18.75
CA ASN A 140 -8.06 2.91 19.14
C ASN A 140 -7.30 2.63 20.45
N GLY A 141 -6.03 2.22 20.35
CA GLY A 141 -5.14 1.94 21.48
C GLY A 141 -3.68 2.29 21.17
N GLY A 142 -3.15 3.33 21.82
CA GLY A 142 -1.87 4.00 21.51
C GLY A 142 -0.56 3.23 21.78
N SER A 143 -0.57 1.91 21.92
CA SER A 143 0.67 1.10 21.90
C SER A 143 0.51 -0.28 21.22
N GLU A 144 -0.50 -0.45 20.37
CA GLU A 144 -0.85 -1.73 19.73
C GLU A 144 -0.12 -2.00 18.39
N THR A 145 1.03 -1.37 18.12
CA THR A 145 1.75 -1.59 16.85
C THR A 145 2.08 -3.07 16.61
N GLU A 146 2.46 -3.80 17.67
CA GLU A 146 2.78 -5.22 17.54
C GLU A 146 1.53 -6.08 17.29
N LEU A 147 0.43 -5.84 18.01
CA LEU A 147 -0.81 -6.58 17.78
C LEU A 147 -1.34 -6.34 16.36
N LYS A 148 -1.42 -5.07 15.92
CA LYS A 148 -1.86 -4.71 14.57
C LYS A 148 -0.96 -5.33 13.50
N PHE A 149 0.36 -5.36 13.73
CA PHE A 149 1.31 -6.06 12.86
C PHE A 149 0.98 -7.56 12.73
N TRP A 150 0.70 -8.25 13.83
CA TRP A 150 0.36 -9.68 13.80
C TRP A 150 -1.02 -9.97 13.22
N ILE A 151 -2.00 -9.07 13.42
CA ILE A 151 -3.32 -9.18 12.78
C ILE A 151 -3.17 -9.05 11.26
N LEU A 152 -2.40 -8.08 10.77
CA LEU A 152 -2.10 -7.95 9.34
C LEU A 152 -1.34 -9.17 8.81
N ALA A 153 -0.42 -9.75 9.59
CA ALA A 153 0.25 -10.99 9.22
C ALA A 153 -0.74 -12.18 9.10
N ALA A 154 -1.73 -12.26 9.98
CA ALA A 154 -2.80 -13.26 9.88
C ALA A 154 -3.69 -13.06 8.65
N LEU A 155 -4.04 -11.81 8.33
CA LEU A 155 -4.79 -11.47 7.12
C LEU A 155 -4.01 -11.82 5.85
N ARG A 156 -2.70 -11.54 5.83
CA ARG A 156 -1.81 -11.93 4.75
C ARG A 156 -1.73 -13.45 4.58
N GLU A 157 -1.62 -14.20 5.69
CA GLU A 157 -1.60 -15.67 5.66
C GLU A 157 -2.92 -16.24 5.13
N PHE A 158 -4.05 -15.68 5.56
CA PHE A 158 -5.38 -16.02 5.05
C PHE A 158 -5.52 -15.75 3.54
N LEU A 159 -4.93 -14.67 3.03
CA LEU A 159 -4.94 -14.34 1.60
C LEU A 159 -3.84 -15.03 0.80
N SER A 160 -2.98 -15.82 1.43
CA SER A 160 -1.78 -16.40 0.80
C SER A 160 -2.12 -17.24 -0.45
N PRO A 161 -1.32 -17.19 -1.53
CA PRO A 161 -1.54 -17.99 -2.74
C PRO A 161 -1.59 -19.50 -2.53
N THR A 162 -1.01 -20.00 -1.43
CA THR A 162 -1.03 -21.42 -1.05
C THR A 162 -2.36 -21.86 -0.42
N SER A 163 -3.26 -20.92 -0.17
CA SER A 163 -4.60 -21.20 0.32
C SER A 163 -5.44 -21.93 -0.74
N PRO A 164 -6.32 -22.88 -0.35
CA PRO A 164 -7.25 -23.53 -1.27
C PRO A 164 -8.04 -22.51 -2.09
N GLN A 165 -8.22 -22.79 -3.39
CA GLN A 165 -9.01 -21.94 -4.28
C GLN A 165 -10.43 -21.79 -3.73
N MET A 166 -10.80 -20.54 -3.49
CA MET A 166 -12.10 -20.14 -2.98
C MET A 166 -13.09 -20.02 -4.15
N ASP A 167 -14.38 -20.29 -3.89
CA ASP A 167 -15.47 -20.03 -4.84
C ASP A 167 -15.45 -18.55 -5.26
N VAL A 168 -15.53 -18.26 -6.55
CA VAL A 168 -15.31 -16.93 -7.15
C VAL A 168 -16.27 -15.90 -6.54
N ALA A 169 -17.57 -16.19 -6.50
CA ALA A 169 -18.58 -15.23 -6.03
C ALA A 169 -18.47 -14.94 -4.51
N ARG A 170 -18.08 -15.94 -3.71
CA ARG A 170 -17.85 -15.75 -2.26
C ARG A 170 -16.53 -15.06 -1.98
N SER A 171 -15.54 -15.24 -2.85
CA SER A 171 -14.28 -14.53 -2.80
C SER A 171 -14.48 -13.05 -3.06
N GLU A 172 -15.38 -12.68 -3.97
CA GLU A 172 -15.65 -11.27 -4.29
C GLU A 172 -16.12 -10.47 -3.08
N LEU A 173 -17.24 -10.87 -2.46
CA LEU A 173 -17.78 -10.16 -1.29
C LEU A 173 -16.77 -10.07 -0.14
N LEU A 174 -16.04 -11.15 0.12
CA LEU A 174 -15.02 -11.20 1.16
C LEU A 174 -13.86 -10.25 0.87
N VAL A 175 -13.31 -10.30 -0.35
CA VAL A 175 -12.14 -9.51 -0.74
C VAL A 175 -12.49 -8.03 -0.83
N THR A 176 -13.68 -7.68 -1.34
CA THR A 176 -14.19 -6.31 -1.27
C THR A 176 -14.27 -5.83 0.18
N GLY A 177 -14.84 -6.63 1.09
CA GLY A 177 -14.91 -6.28 2.51
C GLY A 177 -13.53 -6.09 3.14
N ILE A 178 -12.55 -6.93 2.79
CA ILE A 178 -11.15 -6.77 3.21
C ILE A 178 -10.57 -5.46 2.70
N LEU A 179 -10.76 -5.15 1.42
CA LEU A 179 -10.19 -3.97 0.77
C LEU A 179 -10.75 -2.68 1.38
N SER A 180 -12.08 -2.60 1.57
CA SER A 180 -12.71 -1.46 2.23
C SER A 180 -12.21 -1.26 3.67
N ASN A 181 -12.06 -2.33 4.45
CA ASN A 181 -11.54 -2.20 5.81
C ASN A 181 -10.04 -1.86 5.85
N LEU A 182 -9.25 -2.30 4.87
CA LEU A 182 -7.85 -1.89 4.74
C LEU A 182 -7.72 -0.41 4.37
N GLN A 183 -8.60 0.11 3.52
CA GLN A 183 -8.65 1.56 3.23
C GLN A 183 -8.99 2.36 4.49
N ILE A 184 -10.02 1.95 5.25
CA ILE A 184 -10.38 2.57 6.53
C ILE A 184 -9.20 2.53 7.50
N PHE A 185 -8.50 1.39 7.58
CA PHE A 185 -7.32 1.26 8.43
C PHE A 185 -6.19 2.20 7.96
N LEU A 186 -5.91 2.25 6.67
CA LEU A 186 -4.87 3.07 6.05
C LEU A 186 -5.10 4.57 6.25
N ASP A 187 -6.37 5.01 6.21
CA ASP A 187 -6.80 6.39 6.46
C ASP A 187 -6.69 6.77 7.94
N ASN A 188 -7.02 5.85 8.86
CA ASN A 188 -6.95 6.08 10.30
C ASN A 188 -5.58 5.80 10.93
N MET A 189 -4.59 5.32 10.17
CA MET A 189 -3.27 5.04 10.71
C MET A 189 -2.56 6.34 11.12
N GLU A 190 -2.13 6.41 12.38
CA GLU A 190 -1.36 7.57 12.90
C GLU A 190 0.16 7.44 12.65
N SER A 191 0.63 6.26 12.21
CA SER A 191 2.06 6.01 11.97
C SER A 191 2.29 5.01 10.84
N HIS A 192 3.43 5.16 10.16
CA HIS A 192 3.84 4.30 9.05
C HIS A 192 4.26 2.87 9.46
N GLY A 193 4.19 2.50 10.75
CA GLY A 193 4.73 1.24 11.26
C GLY A 193 4.10 -0.01 10.65
N CYS A 194 2.80 0.04 10.33
CA CYS A 194 2.07 -1.06 9.70
C CYS A 194 2.02 -0.99 8.17
N LEU A 195 2.45 0.14 7.58
CA LEU A 195 2.35 0.39 6.14
C LEU A 195 2.98 -0.74 5.29
N PRO A 196 4.19 -1.26 5.58
CA PRO A 196 4.76 -2.38 4.83
C PRO A 196 3.84 -3.61 4.73
N LYS A 197 3.12 -3.93 5.82
CA LYS A 197 2.21 -5.08 5.85
C LYS A 197 0.91 -4.83 5.11
N VAL A 198 0.40 -3.59 5.15
CA VAL A 198 -0.76 -3.19 4.36
C VAL A 198 -0.45 -3.28 2.87
N LEU A 199 0.71 -2.74 2.42
CA LEU A 199 1.15 -2.83 1.03
C LEU A 199 1.30 -4.28 0.56
N ASP A 200 1.90 -5.16 1.38
CA ASP A 200 2.01 -6.60 1.09
C ASP A 200 0.64 -7.23 0.79
N ILE A 201 -0.39 -6.88 1.59
CA ILE A 201 -1.73 -7.45 1.45
C ILE A 201 -2.44 -6.87 0.22
N LEU A 202 -2.35 -5.56 0.00
CA LEU A 202 -2.93 -4.90 -1.17
C LEU A 202 -2.37 -5.47 -2.48
N LEU A 203 -1.07 -5.79 -2.53
CA LEU A 203 -0.46 -6.45 -3.69
C LEU A 203 -0.99 -7.85 -3.92
N ILE A 204 -1.19 -8.64 -2.85
CA ILE A 204 -1.82 -9.97 -2.97
C ILE A 204 -3.23 -9.84 -3.53
N VAL A 205 -3.99 -8.82 -3.11
CA VAL A 205 -5.34 -8.55 -3.62
C VAL A 205 -5.28 -8.14 -5.09
N ALA A 206 -4.40 -7.21 -5.47
CA ALA A 206 -4.23 -6.77 -6.85
C ALA A 206 -3.85 -7.93 -7.80
N GLU A 207 -2.98 -8.84 -7.36
CA GLU A 207 -2.52 -9.98 -8.17
C GLU A 207 -3.56 -11.10 -8.29
N ARG A 208 -4.31 -11.37 -7.21
CA ARG A 208 -5.26 -12.49 -7.17
C ARG A 208 -6.67 -12.11 -7.59
N TYR A 209 -7.05 -10.85 -7.38
CA TYR A 209 -8.39 -10.32 -7.59
C TYR A 209 -8.34 -8.97 -8.33
N PRO A 210 -7.69 -8.91 -9.51
CA PRO A 210 -7.43 -7.65 -10.21
C PRO A 210 -8.71 -6.85 -10.47
N GLY A 211 -9.81 -7.50 -10.89
CA GLY A 211 -11.08 -6.80 -11.15
C GLY A 211 -11.66 -6.09 -9.92
N ILE A 212 -11.54 -6.68 -8.72
CA ILE A 212 -12.00 -6.06 -7.48
C ILE A 212 -11.07 -4.92 -7.08
N PHE A 213 -9.76 -5.12 -7.28
CA PHE A 213 -8.77 -4.11 -6.93
C PHE A 213 -8.83 -2.89 -7.86
N ASP A 214 -9.12 -3.10 -9.14
CA ASP A 214 -9.29 -2.03 -10.14
C ASP A 214 -10.39 -1.03 -9.70
N ASP A 215 -11.51 -1.52 -9.16
CA ASP A 215 -12.61 -0.66 -8.66
C ASP A 215 -12.18 0.27 -7.51
N ALA A 216 -11.20 -0.15 -6.72
CA ALA A 216 -10.69 0.56 -5.55
C ALA A 216 -9.28 1.15 -5.77
N PHE A 217 -8.74 1.03 -6.98
CA PHE A 217 -7.36 1.37 -7.29
C PHE A 217 -7.03 2.83 -6.97
N LYS A 218 -7.88 3.75 -7.42
CA LYS A 218 -7.68 5.20 -7.25
C LYS A 218 -7.65 5.57 -5.76
N ASP A 219 -8.64 5.12 -4.99
CA ASP A 219 -8.73 5.38 -3.55
C ASP A 219 -7.52 4.83 -2.80
N VAL A 220 -7.06 3.61 -3.15
CA VAL A 220 -5.87 3.01 -2.54
C VAL A 220 -4.63 3.83 -2.87
N VAL A 221 -4.44 4.22 -4.13
CA VAL A 221 -3.29 5.02 -4.56
C VAL A 221 -3.28 6.38 -3.88
N ASP A 222 -4.42 7.07 -3.81
CA ASP A 222 -4.53 8.39 -3.16
C ASP A 222 -4.09 8.32 -1.69
N LEU A 223 -4.54 7.30 -0.96
CA LEU A 223 -4.11 7.07 0.43
C LEU A 223 -2.59 6.79 0.52
N VAL A 224 -2.06 5.93 -0.34
CA VAL A 224 -0.62 5.57 -0.33
C VAL A 224 0.26 6.74 -0.76
N VAL A 225 -0.21 7.61 -1.67
CA VAL A 225 0.46 8.86 -2.05
C VAL A 225 0.55 9.80 -0.86
N GLY A 226 -0.52 9.93 -0.07
CA GLY A 226 -0.51 10.70 1.18
C GLY A 226 0.61 10.23 2.12
N TRP A 227 0.78 8.92 2.28
CA TRP A 227 1.90 8.34 3.03
C TRP A 227 3.26 8.58 2.37
N SER A 228 3.35 8.58 1.05
CA SER A 228 4.61 8.81 0.32
C SER A 228 5.10 10.25 0.46
N ILE A 229 4.19 11.22 0.62
CA ILE A 229 4.54 12.63 0.82
C ILE A 229 4.97 12.93 2.27
N ASP A 230 4.57 12.10 3.24
CA ASP A 230 4.97 12.27 4.63
C ASP A 230 6.48 12.04 4.83
N ALA A 231 7.17 13.12 5.22
CA ALA A 231 8.61 13.14 5.49
C ALA A 231 9.02 12.30 6.73
N SER A 232 8.07 11.92 7.58
CA SER A 232 8.31 11.02 8.72
C SER A 232 8.61 9.58 8.27
N VAL A 233 8.17 9.20 7.07
CA VAL A 233 8.29 7.84 6.55
C VAL A 233 9.76 7.51 6.21
N PRO A 234 10.34 6.44 6.78
CA PRO A 234 11.71 6.05 6.52
C PRO A 234 11.95 5.69 5.05
N LYS A 235 13.16 5.94 4.56
CA LYS A 235 13.58 5.62 3.17
C LYS A 235 13.33 4.15 2.78
N ALA A 236 13.49 3.22 3.72
CA ALA A 236 13.20 1.80 3.49
C ALA A 236 11.72 1.56 3.16
N THR A 237 10.81 2.21 3.90
CA THR A 237 9.36 2.14 3.65
C THR A 237 8.98 2.88 2.37
N GLN A 238 9.58 4.04 2.09
CA GLN A 238 9.41 4.74 0.80
C GLN A 238 9.80 3.86 -0.39
N SER A 239 10.86 3.06 -0.25
CA SER A 239 11.26 2.11 -1.31
C SER A 239 10.21 1.01 -1.53
N LEU A 240 9.50 0.59 -0.48
CA LEU A 240 8.39 -0.36 -0.59
C LEU A 240 7.17 0.28 -1.26
N ILE A 241 6.88 1.55 -1.00
CA ILE A 241 5.83 2.31 -1.69
C ILE A 241 6.15 2.42 -3.18
N PHE A 242 7.40 2.73 -3.54
CA PHE A 242 7.83 2.76 -4.93
C PHE A 242 7.64 1.41 -5.63
N ASP A 243 8.08 0.31 -4.99
CA ASP A 243 7.87 -1.04 -5.53
C ASP A 243 6.38 -1.41 -5.64
N PHE A 244 5.58 -0.99 -4.66
CA PHE A 244 4.13 -1.14 -4.67
C PHE A 244 3.52 -0.48 -5.91
N PHE A 245 3.77 0.81 -6.14
CA PHE A 245 3.25 1.50 -7.32
C PHE A 245 3.70 0.84 -8.63
N ARG A 246 4.98 0.44 -8.72
CA ARG A 246 5.52 -0.25 -9.89
C ARG A 246 4.84 -1.59 -10.17
N ARG A 247 4.50 -2.35 -9.12
CA ARG A 247 3.84 -3.66 -9.28
C ARG A 247 2.38 -3.56 -9.70
N LEU A 248 1.74 -2.40 -9.52
CA LEU A 248 0.38 -2.12 -9.97
C LEU A 248 0.31 -1.68 -11.45
N TRP A 249 1.29 -2.03 -12.28
CA TRP A 249 1.37 -1.60 -13.67
C TRP A 249 0.10 -1.91 -14.48
N THR A 250 -0.55 -3.05 -14.25
CA THR A 250 -1.81 -3.40 -14.94
C THR A 250 -2.92 -2.41 -14.63
N GLN A 251 -3.04 -2.01 -13.36
CA GLN A 251 -4.01 -1.04 -12.91
C GLN A 251 -3.70 0.36 -13.47
N TRP A 252 -2.43 0.76 -13.47
CA TRP A 252 -1.99 2.02 -14.08
C TRP A 252 -2.36 2.10 -15.56
N ALA A 253 -2.18 1.01 -16.32
CA ALA A 253 -2.59 0.96 -17.73
C ALA A 253 -4.11 1.12 -17.90
N ASN A 254 -4.91 0.55 -17.00
CA ASN A 254 -6.38 0.67 -17.03
C ASN A 254 -6.89 2.05 -16.56
N HIS A 255 -6.06 2.82 -15.85
CA HIS A 255 -6.43 4.08 -15.22
C HIS A 255 -5.43 5.20 -15.52
N LEU A 256 -4.93 5.25 -16.76
CA LEU A 256 -3.87 6.16 -17.15
C LEU A 256 -4.25 7.64 -16.95
N ASP A 257 -5.50 8.02 -17.27
CA ASP A 257 -6.01 9.38 -17.05
C ASP A 257 -5.88 9.84 -15.59
N PHE A 258 -6.12 8.92 -14.65
CA PHE A 258 -5.94 9.21 -13.22
C PHE A 258 -4.46 9.41 -12.87
N GLY A 259 -3.57 8.59 -13.42
CA GLY A 259 -2.13 8.76 -13.23
C GLY A 259 -1.61 10.10 -13.77
N MET A 260 -2.09 10.52 -14.94
CA MET A 260 -1.72 11.82 -15.52
C MET A 260 -2.24 12.99 -14.69
N GLU A 261 -3.50 12.92 -14.24
CA GLU A 261 -4.09 13.93 -13.38
C GLU A 261 -3.33 14.05 -12.03
N LEU A 262 -2.96 12.92 -11.44
CA LEU A 262 -2.15 12.88 -10.23
C LEU A 262 -0.77 13.53 -10.45
N LEU A 263 -0.08 13.24 -11.56
CA LEU A 263 1.19 13.90 -11.89
C LEU A 263 1.03 15.41 -12.03
N ARG A 264 -0.06 15.88 -12.63
CA ARG A 264 -0.35 17.31 -12.79
C ARG A 264 -0.53 18.00 -11.43
N HIS A 265 -1.26 17.37 -10.52
CA HIS A 265 -1.41 17.87 -9.15
C HIS A 265 -0.07 17.91 -8.41
N LEU A 266 0.72 16.84 -8.46
CA LEU A 266 2.03 16.78 -7.81
C LEU A 266 2.99 17.85 -8.35
N ILE A 267 2.96 18.12 -9.66
CA ILE A 267 3.74 19.22 -10.25
C ILE A 267 3.26 20.59 -9.77
N THR A 268 1.95 20.80 -9.68
CA THR A 268 1.37 22.06 -9.23
C THR A 268 1.78 22.33 -7.77
N ASP A 269 1.68 21.33 -6.90
CA ASP A 269 2.16 21.42 -5.52
C ASP A 269 3.67 21.69 -5.46
N PHE A 270 4.44 21.09 -6.38
CA PHE A 270 5.88 21.31 -6.47
C PHE A 270 6.22 22.75 -6.87
N GLU A 271 5.51 23.33 -7.83
CA GLU A 271 5.63 24.74 -8.21
C GLU A 271 5.39 25.67 -7.02
N GLU A 272 4.31 25.42 -6.28
CA GLU A 272 3.95 26.21 -5.10
C GLU A 272 5.03 26.13 -4.01
N LEU A 273 5.57 24.94 -3.75
CA LEU A 273 6.62 24.73 -2.75
C LEU A 273 7.95 25.38 -3.16
N VAL A 274 8.29 25.35 -4.44
CA VAL A 274 9.52 25.97 -4.95
C VAL A 274 9.33 27.47 -5.11
N GLY A 275 8.11 27.98 -5.17
CA GLY A 275 7.81 29.41 -5.38
C GLY A 275 7.95 29.83 -6.84
N VAL A 276 7.61 28.93 -7.77
CA VAL A 276 7.50 29.22 -9.21
C VAL A 276 6.09 29.78 -9.45
N ARG A 277 5.97 31.08 -9.74
CA ARG A 277 4.68 31.65 -10.19
C ARG A 277 4.63 31.70 -11.70
N ARG A 278 3.53 31.19 -12.27
CA ARG A 278 3.12 31.53 -13.64
C ARG A 278 2.49 32.92 -13.62
N GLU A 279 2.97 33.86 -14.44
CA GLU A 279 2.27 35.13 -14.61
C GLU A 279 0.90 34.89 -15.30
N PRO A 280 -0.20 35.48 -14.79
CA PRO A 280 -1.50 35.34 -15.43
C PRO A 280 -1.50 36.04 -16.80
N GLY A 281 -1.55 35.25 -17.89
CA GLY A 281 -1.71 35.74 -19.26
C GLY A 281 -0.57 35.44 -20.23
N GLN A 282 0.49 34.74 -19.82
CA GLN A 282 1.50 34.22 -20.75
C GLN A 282 1.07 32.87 -21.36
N PRO A 283 1.42 32.58 -22.64
CA PRO A 283 1.24 31.25 -23.22
C PRO A 283 1.99 30.19 -22.39
N GLU A 284 1.57 28.92 -22.47
CA GLU A 284 2.11 27.76 -21.73
C GLU A 284 3.65 27.60 -21.82
N GLU A 285 4.30 28.30 -22.76
CA GLU A 285 5.74 28.34 -22.98
C GLU A 285 6.49 29.41 -22.16
N GLY A 286 5.80 30.26 -21.39
CA GLY A 286 6.36 31.39 -20.64
C GLY A 286 7.48 31.00 -19.68
N ALA A 287 8.59 31.74 -19.73
CA ALA A 287 9.77 31.54 -18.91
C ALA A 287 9.41 31.64 -17.42
N ILE A 288 9.83 30.65 -16.64
CA ILE A 288 9.86 30.77 -15.18
C ILE A 288 10.85 31.89 -14.87
N GLU A 289 10.37 33.05 -14.42
CA GLU A 289 11.28 34.10 -13.96
C GLU A 289 12.05 33.58 -12.75
N LEU A 290 13.35 33.38 -12.95
CA LEU A 290 14.31 33.17 -11.87
C LEU A 290 14.34 34.46 -11.04
N ASP A 291 13.54 34.54 -9.97
CA ASP A 291 13.84 35.48 -8.90
C ASP A 291 15.31 35.29 -8.53
N SER A 292 16.04 36.41 -8.40
CA SER A 292 17.47 36.48 -8.05
C SER A 292 17.90 35.37 -7.08
N PRO A 293 19.08 34.74 -7.29
CA PRO A 293 19.48 33.50 -6.61
C PRO A 293 19.33 33.64 -5.11
N THR A 294 18.30 33.01 -4.57
CA THR A 294 17.96 33.14 -3.16
C THR A 294 18.78 32.12 -2.38
N SER A 295 19.95 32.55 -1.90
CA SER A 295 20.79 31.89 -0.87
C SER A 295 21.11 30.41 -1.10
N GLY A 296 22.35 30.10 -1.49
CA GLY A 296 22.92 28.74 -1.66
C GLY A 296 22.78 27.81 -0.46
N GLY A 297 21.56 27.33 -0.25
CA GLY A 297 21.16 26.41 0.80
C GLY A 297 20.61 25.13 0.21
N LYS A 298 20.34 24.16 1.09
CA LYS A 298 19.78 22.87 0.70
C LYS A 298 18.34 23.00 0.22
N VAL A 299 17.96 22.11 -0.70
CA VAL A 299 16.57 22.00 -1.15
C VAL A 299 15.70 21.58 0.05
N PRO A 300 14.54 22.23 0.28
CA PRO A 300 13.63 21.83 1.35
C PRO A 300 13.24 20.35 1.26
N GLY A 301 13.23 19.64 2.40
CA GLY A 301 13.02 18.19 2.42
C GLY A 301 11.67 17.76 1.81
N ASN A 302 10.62 18.56 2.02
CA ASN A 302 9.30 18.35 1.42
C ASN A 302 9.30 18.48 -0.12
N VAL A 303 10.11 19.37 -0.69
CA VAL A 303 10.30 19.50 -2.15
C VAL A 303 10.95 18.23 -2.70
N VAL A 304 12.02 17.74 -2.04
CA VAL A 304 12.68 16.49 -2.43
C VAL A 304 11.74 15.29 -2.32
N THR A 305 10.97 15.19 -1.23
CA THR A 305 10.00 14.11 -1.02
C THR A 305 8.93 14.14 -2.11
N LEU A 306 8.30 15.29 -2.35
CA LEU A 306 7.25 15.43 -3.37
C LEU A 306 7.75 15.06 -4.76
N PHE A 307 8.95 15.50 -5.13
CA PHE A 307 9.55 15.13 -6.42
C PHE A 307 9.82 13.62 -6.53
N ARG A 308 10.23 12.97 -5.44
CA ARG A 308 10.39 11.49 -5.43
C ARG A 308 9.05 10.78 -5.60
N VAL A 309 7.97 11.29 -5.01
CA VAL A 309 6.62 10.75 -5.24
C VAL A 309 6.23 10.93 -6.71
N TYR A 310 6.41 12.13 -7.25
CA TYR A 310 6.19 12.43 -8.67
C TYR A 310 6.96 11.47 -9.58
N GLN A 311 8.26 11.28 -9.34
CA GLN A 311 9.09 10.34 -10.09
C GLN A 311 8.56 8.91 -9.97
N SER A 312 8.08 8.50 -8.79
CA SER A 312 7.55 7.15 -8.57
C SER A 312 6.30 6.89 -9.42
N ILE A 313 5.37 7.84 -9.44
CA ILE A 313 4.16 7.74 -10.25
C ILE A 313 4.52 7.82 -11.73
N LEU A 314 5.39 8.76 -12.13
CA LEU A 314 5.86 8.90 -13.50
C LEU A 314 6.51 7.61 -14.00
N CYS A 315 7.35 6.99 -13.17
CA CYS A 315 7.94 5.67 -13.44
C CYS A 315 6.87 4.61 -13.64
N SER A 316 5.81 4.62 -12.84
CA SER A 316 4.78 3.57 -12.87
C SER A 316 3.86 3.67 -14.09
N ILE A 317 3.63 4.88 -14.61
CA ILE A 317 2.77 5.11 -15.79
C ILE A 317 3.53 5.15 -17.11
N CYS A 318 4.84 5.44 -17.10
CA CYS A 318 5.66 5.46 -18.30
C CYS A 318 6.22 4.06 -18.61
N TYR A 319 6.24 3.74 -19.91
CA TYR A 319 6.56 2.44 -20.51
C TYR A 319 7.83 1.71 -20.05
N GLU A 320 8.81 2.37 -19.44
CA GLU A 320 9.96 1.68 -18.84
C GLU A 320 9.72 1.12 -17.43
N GLY A 321 8.68 1.57 -16.73
CA GLY A 321 8.21 0.93 -15.50
C GLY A 321 7.32 -0.29 -15.73
N PHE A 322 6.72 -0.39 -16.92
CA PHE A 322 6.16 -1.64 -17.43
C PHE A 322 7.35 -2.55 -17.75
N PRO A 323 7.56 -3.66 -17.03
CA PRO A 323 8.87 -4.26 -17.04
C PRO A 323 9.16 -4.83 -18.44
N GLN A 324 10.14 -4.25 -19.14
CA GLN A 324 10.94 -4.99 -20.12
C GLN A 324 11.67 -6.21 -19.49
N GLY A 325 11.45 -6.46 -18.19
CA GLY A 325 11.84 -7.67 -17.46
C GLY A 325 10.69 -8.61 -17.07
N ASN A 326 9.44 -8.38 -17.49
CA ASN A 326 8.35 -9.33 -17.27
C ASN A 326 8.15 -10.09 -18.59
N ALA A 327 8.67 -11.32 -18.65
CA ALA A 327 8.56 -12.18 -19.83
C ALA A 327 7.10 -12.44 -20.28
N ASN A 328 6.11 -12.03 -19.48
CA ASN A 328 4.69 -12.14 -19.77
C ASN A 328 4.09 -10.92 -20.51
N VAL A 329 4.85 -9.84 -20.71
CA VAL A 329 4.40 -8.66 -21.47
C VAL A 329 5.03 -8.73 -22.86
N GLU A 330 4.42 -9.54 -23.73
CA GLU A 330 4.83 -9.67 -25.15
C GLU A 330 4.27 -8.54 -26.03
N SER A 331 3.40 -7.69 -25.50
CA SER A 331 2.73 -6.62 -26.26
C SER A 331 3.21 -5.24 -25.84
N ASP A 332 3.52 -4.41 -26.83
CA ASP A 332 3.51 -2.95 -26.66
C ASP A 332 2.13 -2.55 -26.15
N VAL A 333 1.97 -2.33 -24.83
CA VAL A 333 0.81 -1.59 -24.33
C VAL A 333 0.88 -0.25 -25.07
N GLN A 334 -0.18 0.14 -25.77
CA GLN A 334 -0.15 1.39 -26.54
C GLN A 334 -0.77 2.47 -25.69
N MET A 335 0.01 3.51 -25.40
CA MET A 335 -0.50 4.64 -24.65
C MET A 335 -1.59 5.30 -25.47
N GLU A 336 -2.72 5.62 -24.85
CA GLU A 336 -3.75 6.38 -25.52
C GLU A 336 -3.17 7.74 -25.96
N GLU A 337 -3.60 8.22 -27.14
CA GLU A 337 -3.04 9.41 -27.76
C GLU A 337 -3.22 10.67 -26.91
N GLY A 338 -4.27 10.71 -26.08
CA GLY A 338 -4.50 11.75 -25.08
C GLY A 338 -3.40 11.79 -24.02
N ALA A 339 -3.11 10.65 -23.39
CA ALA A 339 -2.06 10.54 -22.39
C ALA A 339 -0.65 10.78 -22.97
N LYS A 340 -0.41 10.45 -24.24
CA LYS A 340 0.83 10.85 -24.93
C LYS A 340 0.97 12.36 -24.96
N ARG A 341 -0.07 13.05 -25.42
CA ARG A 341 -0.05 14.51 -25.50
C ARG A 341 0.21 15.14 -24.14
N GLU A 342 -0.46 14.67 -23.10
CA GLU A 342 -0.24 15.17 -21.74
C GLU A 342 1.19 14.89 -21.25
N LEU A 343 1.75 13.71 -21.53
CA LEU A 343 3.15 13.41 -21.20
C LEU A 343 4.11 14.36 -21.94
N HIS A 344 3.82 14.65 -23.21
CA HIS A 344 4.58 15.61 -24.01
C HIS A 344 4.55 17.04 -23.43
N HIS A 345 3.50 17.41 -22.68
CA HIS A 345 3.45 18.68 -21.94
C HIS A 345 4.16 18.62 -20.59
N LEU A 346 4.04 17.50 -19.86
CA LEU A 346 4.64 17.34 -18.53
C LEU A 346 6.17 17.28 -18.57
N VAL A 347 6.74 16.57 -19.55
CA VAL A 347 8.19 16.34 -19.64
C VAL A 347 9.03 17.63 -19.72
N PRO A 348 8.78 18.56 -20.67
CA PRO A 348 9.56 19.79 -20.75
C PRO A 348 9.37 20.64 -19.48
N TRP A 349 8.18 20.59 -18.89
CA TRP A 349 7.88 21.31 -17.66
C TRP A 349 8.65 20.76 -16.45
N THR A 350 8.71 19.44 -16.30
CA THR A 350 9.52 18.76 -15.29
C THR A 350 11.00 19.12 -15.43
N LEU A 351 11.54 19.11 -16.64
CA LEU A 351 12.94 19.50 -16.89
C LEU A 351 13.21 20.97 -16.52
N ARG A 352 12.27 21.89 -16.84
CA ARG A 352 12.36 23.30 -16.46
C ARG A 352 12.33 23.49 -14.94
N LEU A 353 11.43 22.80 -14.25
CA LEU A 353 11.37 22.83 -12.79
C LEU A 353 12.65 22.32 -12.16
N MET A 354 13.22 21.24 -12.70
CA MET A 354 14.50 20.72 -12.25
C MET A 354 15.63 21.75 -12.39
N TYR A 355 15.71 22.40 -13.56
CA TYR A 355 16.66 23.49 -13.82
C TYR A 355 16.49 24.65 -12.82
N VAL A 356 15.27 25.10 -12.56
CA VAL A 356 14.99 26.20 -11.62
C VAL A 356 15.41 25.86 -10.19
N VAL A 357 15.11 24.65 -9.73
CA VAL A 357 15.54 24.19 -8.40
C VAL A 357 17.06 24.08 -8.31
N SER A 358 17.69 23.52 -9.35
CA SER A 358 19.16 23.42 -9.43
C SER A 358 19.85 24.79 -9.38
N HIS A 359 19.25 25.84 -9.94
CA HIS A 359 19.81 27.20 -9.86
C HIS A 359 19.53 27.92 -8.55
N ARG A 360 18.43 27.56 -7.87
CA ARG A 360 18.02 28.21 -6.62
C ARG A 360 18.74 27.61 -5.40
N PHE A 361 19.09 26.32 -5.46
CA PHE A 361 19.62 25.59 -4.31
C PHE A 361 20.94 24.89 -4.64
N ASP A 362 21.81 24.85 -3.63
CA ASP A 362 23.10 24.15 -3.69
C ASP A 362 22.99 22.85 -2.88
N ASP A 363 22.45 21.80 -3.52
CA ASP A 363 22.18 20.51 -2.87
C ASP A 363 22.68 19.32 -3.69
N LYS A 364 23.77 18.72 -3.24
CA LYS A 364 24.35 17.49 -3.81
C LYS A 364 23.34 16.34 -3.98
N GLY A 365 22.39 16.21 -3.06
CA GLY A 365 21.35 15.18 -3.14
C GLY A 365 20.32 15.45 -4.24
N TRP A 366 20.05 16.72 -4.52
CA TRP A 366 19.24 17.14 -5.66
C TRP A 366 19.97 16.94 -6.98
N PHE A 367 21.23 17.35 -7.05
CA PHE A 367 22.05 17.16 -8.26
C PHE A 367 22.17 15.69 -8.65
N ALA A 368 22.29 14.77 -7.69
CA ALA A 368 22.27 13.32 -8.00
C ALA A 368 20.94 12.82 -8.61
N LEU A 369 19.82 13.49 -8.33
CA LEU A 369 18.48 13.09 -8.77
C LEU A 369 18.17 13.53 -10.21
N VAL A 370 18.81 14.61 -10.66
CA VAL A 370 18.59 15.20 -11.98
C VAL A 370 19.00 14.26 -13.12
N PRO A 371 20.22 13.70 -13.14
CA PRO A 371 20.65 12.72 -14.13
C PRO A 371 19.80 11.48 -14.17
N GLU A 372 19.39 10.97 -13.00
CA GLU A 372 18.57 9.75 -12.89
C GLU A 372 17.22 9.96 -13.58
N THR A 373 16.61 11.13 -13.39
CA THR A 373 15.34 11.50 -14.03
C THR A 373 15.50 11.66 -15.54
N ILE A 374 16.52 12.40 -15.99
CA ILE A 374 16.76 12.64 -17.42
C ILE A 374 17.03 11.30 -18.13
N LYS A 375 17.85 10.44 -17.53
CA LYS A 375 18.15 9.11 -18.06
C LYS A 375 16.90 8.24 -18.14
N PHE A 376 16.04 8.28 -17.13
CA PHE A 376 14.77 7.59 -17.14
C PHE A 376 13.87 8.10 -18.28
N LEU A 377 13.64 9.42 -18.36
CA LEU A 377 12.81 10.06 -19.39
C LEU A 377 13.32 9.75 -20.80
N SER A 378 14.64 9.80 -21.01
CA SER A 378 15.28 9.47 -22.28
C SER A 378 14.95 8.06 -22.75
N ARG A 379 14.93 7.10 -21.83
CA ARG A 379 14.62 5.73 -22.19
C ARG A 379 13.12 5.47 -22.32
N ALA A 380 12.31 6.12 -21.47
CA ALA A 380 10.86 6.05 -21.52
C ALA A 380 10.28 6.60 -22.83
N LEU A 381 10.81 7.72 -23.31
CA LEU A 381 10.34 8.38 -24.53
C LEU A 381 11.06 7.92 -25.81
N ARG A 382 12.24 7.27 -25.67
CA ARG A 382 13.07 6.79 -26.78
C ARG A 382 13.32 7.92 -27.81
N ASP A 383 12.94 7.70 -29.07
CA ASP A 383 13.15 8.64 -30.17
C ASP A 383 12.42 9.99 -29.97
N HIS A 384 11.32 10.00 -29.20
CA HIS A 384 10.58 11.23 -28.90
C HIS A 384 11.30 12.11 -27.88
N PHE A 385 12.31 11.59 -27.17
CA PHE A 385 13.10 12.40 -26.25
C PHE A 385 13.94 13.47 -26.94
N VAL A 386 14.19 13.33 -28.25
CA VAL A 386 14.99 14.29 -29.04
C VAL A 386 14.43 15.71 -28.91
N GLU A 387 13.11 15.86 -28.83
CA GLU A 387 12.42 17.15 -28.69
C GLU A 387 12.74 17.87 -27.36
N TYR A 388 13.24 17.14 -26.35
CA TYR A 388 13.49 17.65 -24.99
C TYR A 388 14.97 17.72 -24.63
N GLN A 389 15.87 17.40 -25.56
CA GLN A 389 17.30 17.35 -25.29
C GLN A 389 17.86 18.72 -24.89
N GLU A 390 17.33 19.81 -25.46
CA GLU A 390 17.80 21.16 -25.12
C GLU A 390 17.50 21.51 -23.65
N GLU A 391 16.25 21.33 -23.20
CA GLU A 391 15.85 21.50 -21.80
C GLU A 391 16.59 20.56 -20.86
N ALA A 392 16.78 19.29 -21.26
CA ALA A 392 17.51 18.32 -20.45
C ALA A 392 18.98 18.72 -20.27
N VAL A 393 19.64 19.20 -21.32
CA VAL A 393 21.03 19.70 -21.24
C VAL A 393 21.12 20.92 -20.34
N LYS A 394 20.17 21.86 -20.41
CA LYS A 394 20.12 23.03 -19.50
C LYS A 394 20.05 22.59 -18.04
N ALA A 395 19.16 21.65 -17.71
CA ALA A 395 19.04 21.11 -16.35
C ALA A 395 20.31 20.40 -15.89
N TYR A 396 20.98 19.68 -16.80
CA TYR A 396 22.22 18.95 -16.54
C TYR A 396 23.45 19.85 -16.40
N GLN A 397 23.48 20.98 -17.11
CA GLN A 397 24.61 21.91 -17.11
C GLN A 397 24.89 22.49 -15.72
N VAL A 398 23.85 22.80 -14.95
CA VAL A 398 23.98 23.37 -13.60
C VAL A 398 24.72 22.42 -12.65
N GLU A 399 24.50 21.11 -12.78
CA GLU A 399 25.22 20.09 -12.01
C GLU A 399 26.69 20.00 -12.43
N LEU A 400 26.99 20.10 -13.73
CA LEU A 400 28.36 20.08 -14.22
C LEU A 400 29.15 21.31 -13.74
N GLU A 401 28.54 22.48 -13.78
CA GLU A 401 29.11 23.72 -13.24
C GLU A 401 29.42 23.56 -11.75
N TRP A 402 28.46 23.02 -10.98
CA TRP A 402 28.67 22.72 -9.57
C TRP A 402 29.84 21.77 -9.30
N HIS A 403 29.97 20.69 -10.08
CA HIS A 403 31.07 19.74 -9.94
C HIS A 403 32.44 20.34 -10.29
N LEU A 404 32.47 21.27 -11.24
CA LEU A 404 33.68 22.01 -11.60
C LEU A 404 34.08 22.97 -10.46
N ASP A 405 33.13 23.71 -9.89
CA ASP A 405 33.37 24.58 -8.75
C ASP A 405 33.87 23.78 -7.51
N GLU A 406 33.26 22.62 -7.21
CA GLU A 406 33.71 21.73 -6.11
C GLU A 406 35.13 21.16 -6.33
N PHE A 407 35.59 21.11 -7.59
CA PHE A 407 36.93 20.64 -7.95
C PHE A 407 37.97 21.77 -7.86
N GLU A 408 37.61 23.00 -8.24
CA GLU A 408 38.50 24.16 -8.16
C GLU A 408 38.77 24.62 -6.71
N ASP A 409 37.84 24.36 -5.78
CA ASP A 409 37.97 24.68 -4.35
C ASP A 409 38.75 23.65 -3.51
N LYS A 410 39.21 22.53 -4.12
CA LYS A 410 40.02 21.47 -3.45
C LYS A 410 41.47 21.50 -3.91
#